data_AF-A0A4Q8M7K8-F1
#
_entry.id   AF-A0A4Q8M7K8-F1
#
_cell.length_a   1.000
_cell.length_b   1.000
_cell.length_c   1.000
_cell.angle_alpha   90.00
_cell.angle_beta   90.00
_cell.angle_gamma   90.00
#
_symmetry.space_group_name_H-M   'P 1'
#
loop_
_entity.id
_entity.type
_entity.pdbx_description
1 polymer ?
#
loop_
_entity_poly.entity_id
_entity_poly.type
_entity_poly.pdbx_seq_one_letter_code
_entity_poly.pdbx_strand_id
1 'polypeptide(L)'
;MLPSPAETILRNAAAAIEQRAAQRDLQDGERSMARTVAAFNALTGGSLSERDGWLFMAVLKAARATAGAHQLDDYTDGAAYFALAGECAERAA
;
A
#
# COMPACT_ATOMS: atom_id res chain seq x y z
N MET A 1 7.34 11.98 -26.69
CA MET A 1 8.25 11.05 -26.00
C MET A 1 7.36 10.12 -25.19
N LEU A 2 7.55 8.80 -25.28
CA LEU A 2 6.77 7.85 -24.47
C LEU A 2 7.25 7.91 -23.01
N PRO A 3 6.36 7.73 -22.02
CA PRO A 3 6.76 7.73 -20.62
C PRO A 3 7.76 6.60 -20.34
N SER A 4 8.69 6.85 -19.42
CA SER A 4 9.63 5.81 -19.00
C SER A 4 8.91 4.65 -18.28
N PRO A 5 9.52 3.46 -18.18
CA PRO A 5 8.97 2.37 -17.38
C PRO A 5 8.73 2.78 -15.91
N ALA A 6 9.63 3.57 -15.33
CA ALA A 6 9.49 4.09 -13.97
C ALA A 6 8.27 5.01 -13.82
N GLU A 7 8.07 5.96 -14.75
CA GLU A 7 6.86 6.78 -14.77
C GLU A 7 5.58 5.95 -14.93
N THR A 8 5.64 4.91 -15.76
CA THR A 8 4.49 4.02 -15.98
C THR A 8 4.10 3.30 -14.69
N ILE A 9 5.08 2.81 -13.92
CA ILE A 9 4.85 2.18 -12.61
C ILE A 9 4.19 3.17 -11.65
N LEU A 10 4.71 4.39 -11.53
CA LEU A 10 4.15 5.40 -10.63
C LEU A 10 2.70 5.77 -11.00
N ARG A 11 2.41 5.94 -12.29
CA ARG A 11 1.06 6.23 -12.78
C ARG A 11 0.09 5.09 -12.49
N ASN A 12 0.54 3.84 -12.70
CA ASN A 12 -0.26 2.66 -12.38
C ASN A 12 -0.50 2.51 -10.88
N ALA A 13 0.50 2.83 -10.05
CA ALA A 13 0.36 2.81 -8.60
C ALA A 13 -0.69 3.84 -8.12
N ALA A 14 -0.65 5.07 -8.66
CA ALA A 14 -1.65 6.09 -8.37
C ALA A 14 -3.07 5.64 -8.77
N ALA A 15 -3.23 5.10 -9.99
CA ALA A 15 -4.50 4.57 -10.46
C ALA A 15 -5.00 3.40 -9.58
N ALA A 16 -4.10 2.53 -9.12
CA ALA A 16 -4.44 1.42 -8.24
C ALA A 16 -4.94 1.92 -6.87
N ILE A 17 -4.37 3.00 -6.32
CA ILE A 17 -4.85 3.61 -5.08
C ILE A 17 -6.29 4.10 -5.26
N GLU A 18 -6.56 4.88 -6.31
CA GLU A 18 -7.90 5.41 -6.60
C GLU A 18 -8.93 4.29 -6.81
N GLN A 19 -8.59 3.30 -7.63
CA GLN A 19 -9.48 2.19 -7.93
C GLN A 19 -9.78 1.35 -6.69
N ARG A 20 -8.77 1.09 -5.86
CA ARG A 20 -8.94 0.31 -4.62
C ARG A 20 -9.77 1.07 -3.61
N ALA A 21 -9.57 2.38 -3.47
CA ALA A 21 -10.41 3.20 -2.62
C ALA A 21 -11.88 3.10 -3.03
N ALA A 22 -12.17 3.26 -4.33
CA ALA A 22 -13.53 3.15 -4.85
C ALA A 22 -14.18 1.76 -4.66
N GLN A 23 -13.38 0.69 -4.61
CA GLN A 23 -13.89 -0.69 -4.52
C GLN A 23 -13.94 -1.25 -3.10
N ARG A 24 -13.06 -0.77 -2.21
CA ARG A 24 -12.75 -1.45 -0.94
C ARG A 24 -12.91 -0.57 0.29
N ASP A 25 -12.86 0.75 0.13
CA ASP A 25 -13.08 1.65 1.27
C ASP A 25 -14.58 1.72 1.57
N LEU A 26 -14.89 1.87 2.86
CA LEU A 26 -16.27 2.00 3.31
C LEU A 26 -16.81 3.40 2.99
N GLN A 27 -18.14 3.56 3.05
CA GLN A 27 -18.82 4.82 2.73
C GLN A 27 -18.42 5.99 3.65
N ASP A 28 -17.88 5.71 4.83
CA ASP A 28 -17.36 6.68 5.79
C ASP A 28 -15.89 7.05 5.55
N GLY A 29 -15.25 6.47 4.52
CA GLY A 29 -13.83 6.67 4.20
C GLY A 29 -12.89 5.80 5.03
N GLU A 30 -13.40 4.82 5.80
CA GLU A 30 -12.55 3.87 6.49
C GLU A 30 -11.81 2.95 5.50
N ARG A 31 -10.48 2.97 5.59
CA ARG A 31 -9.61 2.15 4.74
C ARG A 31 -9.46 0.73 5.25
N SER A 32 -9.27 -0.19 4.30
CA SER A 32 -9.01 -1.61 4.58
C SER A 32 -7.80 -1.82 5.53
N MET A 33 -6.76 -0.99 5.45
CA MET A 33 -5.56 -1.16 6.30
C MET A 33 -5.83 -0.78 7.76
N ALA A 34 -6.53 0.34 8.02
CA ALA A 34 -6.89 0.75 9.37
C ALA A 34 -7.67 -0.38 10.09
N ARG A 35 -8.67 -0.95 9.41
CA ARG A 35 -9.43 -2.11 9.91
C ARG A 35 -8.57 -3.33 10.15
N THR A 36 -7.68 -3.64 9.20
CA THR A 36 -6.76 -4.78 9.29
C THR A 36 -5.88 -4.68 10.52
N VAL A 37 -5.26 -3.52 10.73
CA VAL A 37 -4.36 -3.26 11.85
C VAL A 37 -5.12 -3.29 13.18
N ALA A 38 -6.30 -2.68 13.25
CA ALA A 38 -7.14 -2.71 14.46
C ALA A 38 -7.49 -4.16 14.86
N ALA A 39 -7.94 -4.98 13.90
CA ALA A 39 -8.25 -6.38 14.15
C ALA A 39 -7.00 -7.19 14.54
N PHE A 40 -5.89 -6.99 13.84
CA PHE A 40 -4.63 -7.67 14.14
C PHE A 40 -4.14 -7.36 15.55
N ASN A 41 -4.13 -6.09 15.95
CA ASN A 41 -3.73 -5.68 17.30
C ASN A 41 -4.65 -6.28 18.36
N ALA A 42 -5.97 -6.27 18.15
CA ALA A 42 -6.93 -6.85 19.09
C ALA A 42 -6.73 -8.36 19.29
N LEU A 43 -6.39 -9.09 18.23
CA LEU A 43 -6.18 -10.54 18.28
C LEU A 43 -4.82 -10.93 18.87
N THR A 44 -3.79 -10.12 18.64
CA THR A 44 -2.40 -10.49 18.98
C THR A 44 -1.86 -9.78 20.21
N GLY A 45 -2.55 -8.76 20.72
CA GLY A 45 -2.02 -7.85 21.74
C GLY A 45 -0.95 -6.89 21.20
N GLY A 46 -0.84 -6.76 19.88
CA GLY A 46 0.09 -5.85 19.21
C GLY A 46 -0.33 -4.38 19.25
N SER A 47 0.54 -3.53 18.73
CA SER A 47 0.36 -2.07 18.73
C SER A 47 0.80 -1.41 17.42
N LEU A 48 0.55 -2.08 16.29
CA LEU A 48 0.84 -1.51 14.97
C LEU A 48 -0.05 -0.31 14.67
N SER A 49 0.50 0.70 13.99
CA SER A 49 -0.27 1.78 13.37
C SER A 49 -0.69 1.42 11.93
N GLU A 50 -1.62 2.17 11.35
CA GLU A 50 -1.97 2.00 9.92
C GLU A 50 -0.74 2.15 9.01
N ARG A 51 0.14 3.11 9.33
CA ARG A 51 1.41 3.32 8.62
C ARG A 51 2.29 2.08 8.68
N ASP A 52 2.40 1.43 9.84
CA ASP A 52 3.21 0.21 10.00
C ASP A 52 2.64 -0.93 9.14
N GLY A 53 1.30 -1.02 9.03
CA GLY A 53 0.64 -1.97 8.13
C GLY A 53 1.01 -1.74 6.66
N TRP A 54 0.97 -0.49 6.18
CA TRP A 54 1.39 -0.17 4.81
C TRP A 54 2.88 -0.43 4.56
N LEU A 55 3.76 -0.07 5.51
CA LEU A 55 5.19 -0.35 5.42
C LEU A 55 5.47 -1.86 5.39
N PHE A 56 4.76 -2.65 6.20
CA PHE A 56 4.86 -4.11 6.18
C PHE A 56 4.48 -4.68 4.80
N MET A 57 3.41 -4.18 4.19
CA MET A 57 3.00 -4.60 2.85
C MET A 57 4.01 -4.18 1.76
N ALA A 58 4.65 -3.02 1.89
CA ALA A 58 5.73 -2.61 1.00
C ALA A 58 6.95 -3.55 1.11
N VAL A 59 7.32 -3.95 2.34
CA VAL A 59 8.39 -4.94 2.56
C VAL A 59 8.03 -6.30 1.96
N LEU A 60 6.78 -6.76 2.08
CA LEU A 60 6.32 -7.98 1.44
C LEU A 60 6.49 -7.92 -0.09
N LYS A 61 6.16 -6.79 -0.71
CA LYS A 61 6.32 -6.60 -2.15
C LYS A 61 7.78 -6.55 -2.57
N ALA A 62 8.66 -5.90 -1.80
CA ALA A 62 10.10 -5.94 -2.03
C ALA A 62 10.64 -7.39 -1.94
N ALA A 63 10.24 -8.16 -0.91
CA ALA A 63 10.66 -9.54 -0.76
C ALA A 63 10.26 -10.41 -1.98
N ARG A 64 9.01 -10.26 -2.46
CA ARG A 64 8.53 -10.95 -3.68
C ARG A 64 9.27 -10.52 -4.93
N ALA A 65 9.50 -9.21 -5.10
CA ALA A 65 10.22 -8.69 -6.26
C ALA A 65 11.67 -9.24 -6.38
N THR A 66 12.26 -9.64 -5.25
CA THR A 66 13.61 -10.22 -5.19
C THR A 66 13.64 -11.75 -5.26
N ALA A 67 12.49 -12.42 -5.32
CA ALA A 67 12.40 -13.88 -5.31
C ALA A 67 11.51 -14.41 -6.44
N GLY A 68 11.98 -15.43 -7.16
CA GLY A 68 11.21 -16.03 -8.25
C GLY A 68 11.28 -15.24 -9.56
N ALA A 69 10.22 -15.33 -10.36
CA ALA A 69 10.15 -14.68 -11.67
C ALA A 69 9.74 -13.20 -11.55
N HIS A 70 10.21 -12.37 -12.48
CA HIS A 70 9.84 -10.96 -12.52
C HIS A 70 8.33 -10.78 -12.67
N GLN A 71 7.74 -9.98 -11.77
CA GLN A 71 6.35 -9.54 -11.84
C GLN A 71 6.25 -8.03 -11.63
N LEU A 72 5.73 -7.32 -12.63
CA LEU A 72 5.59 -5.85 -12.60
C LEU A 72 4.64 -5.38 -11.49
N ASP A 73 3.66 -6.21 -11.13
CA ASP A 73 2.71 -5.92 -10.06
C ASP A 73 3.39 -5.75 -8.70
N ASP A 74 4.51 -6.42 -8.45
CA ASP A 74 5.20 -6.28 -7.17
C ASP A 74 5.79 -4.88 -6.99
N TYR A 75 6.31 -4.29 -8.06
CA TYR A 75 6.82 -2.92 -8.05
C TYR A 75 5.68 -1.89 -8.01
N THR A 76 4.60 -2.15 -8.74
CA THR A 76 3.42 -1.26 -8.77
C THR A 76 2.75 -1.19 -7.41
N ASP A 77 2.50 -2.35 -6.78
CA ASP A 77 1.96 -2.41 -5.43
C ASP A 77 2.91 -1.87 -4.38
N GLY A 78 4.20 -2.16 -4.49
CA GLY A 78 5.21 -1.62 -3.58
C GLY A 78 5.21 -0.09 -3.57
N ALA A 79 5.17 0.53 -4.75
CA ALA A 79 5.05 1.98 -4.88
C ALA A 79 3.74 2.52 -4.28
N ALA A 80 2.61 1.85 -4.55
CA ALA A 80 1.31 2.24 -4.00
C ALA A 80 1.27 2.17 -2.47
N TYR A 81 1.78 1.08 -1.88
CA TYR A 81 1.81 0.92 -0.42
C TYR A 81 2.76 1.92 0.26
N PHE A 82 3.90 2.22 -0.37
CA PHE A 82 4.81 3.23 0.17
C PHE A 82 4.20 4.64 0.12
N ALA A 83 3.46 4.97 -0.94
CA ALA A 83 2.73 6.23 -1.05
C ALA A 83 1.63 6.34 0.03
N LEU A 84 0.87 5.27 0.28
CA LEU A 84 -0.17 5.23 1.33
C LEU A 84 0.44 5.35 2.74
N ALA A 85 1.60 4.74 2.99
CA ALA A 85 2.34 4.94 4.23
C ALA A 85 2.78 6.41 4.40
N GLY A 86 3.23 7.05 3.32
CA GLY A 86 3.56 8.47 3.29
C GLY A 86 2.36 9.34 3.61
N GLU A 87 1.18 9.04 3.03
CA GLU A 87 -0.07 9.75 3.32
C GLU A 87 -0.43 9.69 4.82
N CYS A 88 -0.27 8.53 5.47
CA CYS A 88 -0.45 8.41 6.93
C CYS A 88 0.53 9.29 7.71
N ALA A 89 1.78 9.41 7.26
CA ALA A 89 2.78 10.26 7.90
C ALA A 89 2.46 11.76 7.75
N GLU A 90 2.05 12.19 6.55
CA GLU A 90 1.68 13.59 6.28
C GLU A 90 0.44 14.02 7.07
N ARG A 91 -0.54 13.13 7.28
CA ARG A 91 -1.72 13.43 8.11
C ARG A 91 -1.41 13.57 9.61
N ALA A 92 -0.26 13.05 10.06
CA ALA A 92 0.16 13.06 11.45
C ALA A 92 1.14 14.21 11.79
N ALA A 93 1.59 14.95 10.78
CA ALA A 93 2.46 16.13 10.91
C ALA A 93 1.63 17.40 11.18
#